data_AF-A0AAV0R6Y2-F1
#
_entry.id   AF-A0AAV0R6Y2-F1
#
_cell.length_a   1.000
_cell.length_b   1.000
_cell.length_c   1.000
_cell.angle_alpha   90.00
_cell.angle_beta   90.00
_cell.angle_gamma   90.00
#
_symmetry.space_group_name_H-M   'P 1'
#
loop_
_entity.id
_entity.type
_entity.pdbx_description
1 polymer ?
#
loop_
_entity_poly.entity_id
_entity_poly.type
_entity_poly.pdbx_seq_one_letter_code
_entity_poly.pdbx_strand_id
1 'polypeptide(L)' 'MFGCNDSSQVLNEIEQCKQTYPNAYIRCLAFDNIQQVQCMAFLIQTPN' A
#
# COMPACT_ATOMS: atom_id res chain seq x y z
N MET A 1 7.06 3.16 -1.38
CA MET A 1 7.56 3.66 -2.69
C MET A 1 8.68 4.66 -2.43
N PHE A 2 9.95 4.31 -2.68
CA PHE A 2 11.08 5.19 -2.37
C PHE A 2 10.96 6.55 -3.09
N GLY A 3 11.19 7.65 -2.38
CA GLY A 3 11.13 9.00 -2.96
C GLY A 3 9.73 9.53 -3.30
N CYS A 4 8.67 8.77 -3.01
CA CYS A 4 7.29 9.21 -3.21
C CYS A 4 6.94 10.30 -2.18
N ASN A 5 6.64 11.51 -2.66
CA ASN A 5 6.23 12.65 -1.84
C ASN A 5 4.80 13.13 -2.14
N ASP A 6 4.09 12.44 -3.03
CA ASP A 6 2.69 12.73 -3.37
C ASP A 6 1.81 11.52 -3.04
N SER A 7 0.85 11.74 -2.14
CA SER A 7 -0.14 10.72 -1.74
C SER A 7 -0.97 10.19 -2.91
N SER A 8 -1.19 10.99 -3.96
CA SER A 8 -2.00 10.58 -5.11
C SER A 8 -1.39 9.36 -5.83
N GLN A 9 -0.06 9.27 -5.87
CA GLN A 9 0.65 8.15 -6.49
C GLN A 9 0.38 6.83 -5.74
N VAL A 10 0.33 6.87 -4.41
CA VAL A 10 0.01 5.70 -3.59
C VAL A 10 -1.44 5.26 -3.82
N LEU A 11 -2.38 6.21 -3.90
CA LEU A 11 -3.79 5.91 -4.17
C LEU A 11 -4.01 5.32 -5.56
N ASN A 12 -3.29 5.83 -6.56
CA ASN A 12 -3.35 5.30 -7.94
C ASN A 12 -2.87 3.84 -8.01
N GLU A 13 -1.76 3.52 -7.34
CA GLU A 13 -1.23 2.14 -7.28
C GLU A 13 -2.18 1.20 -6.53
N ILE A 14 -2.81 1.67 -5.45
CA ILE A 14 -3.84 0.91 -4.74
C ILE A 14 -4.99 0.57 -5.70
N GLU A 15 -5.49 1.54 -6.46
CA GLU A 15 -6.61 1.32 -7.36
C GLU A 15 -6.25 0.38 -8.53
N GLN A 16 -5.04 0.50 -9.10
CA GLN A 16 -4.53 -0.44 -10.10
C GLN A 16 -4.39 -1.86 -9.52
N CYS A 17 -3.91 -1.99 -8.28
CA CYS A 17 -3.78 -3.29 -7.61
C CYS A 17 -5.15 -3.94 -7.38
N LYS A 18 -6.15 -3.17 -6.94
CA LYS A 18 -7.54 -3.65 -6.78
C LYS A 18 -8.15 -4.11 -8.11
N GLN A 19 -7.94 -3.35 -9.18
CA GLN A 19 -8.43 -3.70 -10.52
C GLN A 19 -7.76 -4.97 -11.07
N THR A 20 -6.46 -5.15 -10.83
CA THR A 20 -5.71 -6.32 -11.27
C THR A 20 -6.08 -7.56 -10.45
N TYR A 21 -6.32 -7.40 -9.15
CA TYR A 21 -6.59 -8.49 -8.20
C TYR A 21 -7.87 -8.22 -7.39
N PRO A 22 -9.06 -8.30 -8.01
CA PRO A 22 -10.31 -7.90 -7.39
C PRO A 22 -10.74 -8.78 -6.21
N ASN A 23 -10.22 -10.01 -6.11
CA ASN A 23 -10.57 -10.96 -5.04
C ASN A 23 -9.40 -11.29 -4.11
N ALA A 24 -8.44 -10.37 -3.97
CA ALA A 24 -7.30 -10.52 -3.08
C ALA A 24 -7.46 -9.63 -1.83
N TYR A 25 -6.85 -10.08 -0.73
CA TYR A 25 -6.55 -9.18 0.38
C TYR A 25 -5.43 -8.23 -0.05
N ILE A 26 -5.64 -6.93 0.14
CA ILE A 26 -4.64 -5.89 -0.17
C ILE A 26 -4.38 -5.10 1.10
N ARG A 27 -3.10 -4.89 1.44
CA ARG A 27 -2.69 -4.06 2.57
C ARG A 27 -1.59 -3.07 2.15
N CYS A 28 -1.60 -1.90 2.76
CA CYS A 28 -0.54 -0.91 2.61
C CYS A 28 0.44 -1.01 3.78
N LEU A 29 1.72 -0.93 3.49
CA LEU A 29 2.81 -1.01 4.46
C LEU A 29 3.67 0.25 4.42
N ALA A 30 4.20 0.65 5.57
CA ALA A 30 5.20 1.69 5.67
C ALA A 30 6.43 1.20 6.43
N PHE A 31 7.60 1.68 6.04
CA PHE A 31 8.90 1.34 6.63
C PHE A 31 9.64 2.60 7.03
N ASP A 32 10.25 2.56 8.20
CA ASP A 32 11.20 3.58 8.69
C ASP A 32 12.62 3.05 8.45
N ASN A 33 13.38 3.75 7.61
CA ASN A 33 14.73 3.35 7.25
C ASN A 33 15.76 3.68 8.34
N ILE A 34 15.49 4.63 9.23
CA ILE A 34 16.39 4.99 10.34
C ILE A 34 16.35 3.88 11.39
N GLN A 35 15.13 3.47 11.76
CA GLN A 35 14.93 2.41 12.74
C GLN A 35 15.03 1.00 12.13
N GLN A 36 15.04 0.89 10.79
CA GLN A 36 15.09 -0.37 10.05
C GLN A 36 13.91 -1.31 10.37
N VAL A 37 12.71 -0.73 10.53
CA VAL A 37 11.50 -1.48 10.89
C VAL A 37 10.33 -1.16 9.97
N GLN A 38 9.37 -2.08 9.89
CA GLN A 38 8.04 -1.78 9.39
C GLN A 38 7.27 -1.01 10.47
N CYS A 39 6.87 0.23 10.18
CA CYS A 39 6.24 1.13 11.15
C CYS A 39 4.71 1.18 11.02
N MET A 40 4.13 0.79 9.88
CA MET A 40 2.67 0.72 9.69
C MET A 40 2.26 -0.45 8.80
N ALA A 41 1.06 -0.97 9.06
CA ALA A 41 0.38 -1.94 8.22
C ALA A 41 -1.13 -1.81 8.40
N PHE A 42 -1.86 -1.56 7.31
CA PHE A 42 -3.32 -1.50 7.35
C PHE A 42 -3.96 -2.13 6.12
N LEU A 43 -5.12 -2.75 6.34
CA LEU A 43 -5.90 -3.43 5.31
C LEU A 43 -6.62 -2.40 4.43
N ILE A 44 -6.63 -2.65 3.13
CA ILE A 44 -7.25 -1.81 2.10
C ILE A 44 -8.46 -2.53 1.47
N GLN A 45 -8.30 -3.81 1.14
CA GLN A 45 -9.33 -4.62 0.50
C GLN A 45 -9.39 -6.00 1.14
N THR A 46 -10.60 -6.52 1.30
CA THR A 46 -10.88 -7.93 1.53
C THR A 46 -11.49 -8.54 0.27
N PRO A 47 -11.25 -9.83 -0.02
CA PRO A 47 -12.04 -10.60 -0.99
C PRO A 47 -13.54 -10.51 -0.64
N ASN A 48 -14.40 -10.54 -1.67
CA ASN A 48 -15.85 -10.60 -1.51
C ASN A 48 -16.33 -12.04 -1.39
#